data_AF-A0AAV6QFM6-F1
#
_entry.id   AF-A0AAV6QFM6-F1
#
_cell.length_a   1.000
_cell.length_b   1.000
_cell.length_c   1.000
_cell.angle_alpha   90.00
_cell.angle_beta   90.00
_cell.angle_gamma   90.00
#
_symmetry.space_group_name_H-M   'P 1'
#
loop_
_entity.id
_entity.type
_entity.pdbx_description
1 polymer ?
#
loop_
_entity_poly.entity_id
_entity_poly.type
_entity_poly.pdbx_seq_one_letter_code
_entity_poly.pdbx_strand_id
1 'polypeptide(L)'
;MCQSEEPEARLGLGSPDPLVREAFLMAHDYIDYVTTGGTDGTMGLPPTACTAALRHAGDELLTRFPIFFRRWPRVFQDVTEHTACSTLLSILDEHFCPPSPGGRRRDLAWSAVLSVYVLAGQMALHCHERGMMMVLPQLKECVGAYVERVICPEIRDKGGWSGFVNRFGEKQNLEGQVKVVCCWTLLALATSILIYMFWKRMA
;
A
#
# COMPACT_ATOMS: atom_id res chain seq x y z
N MET A 1 -34.54 28.22 -6.58
CA MET A 1 -33.57 28.65 -5.55
C MET A 1 -33.90 27.92 -4.26
N CYS A 2 -32.87 27.46 -3.55
CA CYS A 2 -32.89 26.68 -2.30
C CYS A 2 -33.27 25.20 -2.51
N GLN A 3 -32.44 24.20 -2.15
CA GLN A 3 -31.44 24.15 -1.09
C GLN A 3 -30.16 23.41 -1.53
N SER A 4 -29.07 23.84 -0.90
CA SER A 4 -27.69 23.35 -0.95
C SER A 4 -27.58 21.82 -0.85
N GLU A 5 -26.90 21.20 -1.82
CA GLU A 5 -26.23 19.91 -1.64
C GLU A 5 -24.72 20.13 -1.88
N GLU A 6 -23.99 20.35 -0.80
CA GLU A 6 -22.55 20.11 -0.68
C GLU A 6 -22.32 19.40 0.66
N PRO A 7 -21.38 18.46 0.75
CA PRO A 7 -21.23 17.23 -0.03
C PRO A 7 -21.42 16.01 0.91
N GLU A 8 -21.50 14.79 0.37
CA GLU A 8 -21.39 13.54 1.15
C GLU A 8 -20.11 13.55 2.00
N ALA A 9 -20.24 14.00 3.24
CA ALA A 9 -19.12 14.25 4.12
C ALA A 9 -18.59 12.93 4.70
N ARG A 10 -17.45 12.46 4.19
CA ARG A 10 -16.38 11.79 4.95
C ARG A 10 -16.82 10.62 5.85
N LEU A 11 -17.72 9.75 5.38
CA LEU A 11 -18.26 8.64 6.19
C LEU A 11 -17.15 7.76 6.78
N GLY A 12 -16.04 7.55 6.05
CA GLY A 12 -14.89 6.79 6.54
C GLY A 12 -13.78 7.61 7.21
N LEU A 13 -13.27 8.65 6.54
CA LEU A 13 -12.16 9.47 7.08
C LEU A 13 -12.53 10.24 8.37
N GLY A 14 -13.81 10.55 8.54
CA GLY A 14 -14.37 11.18 9.75
C GLY A 14 -14.79 10.19 10.83
N SER A 15 -14.61 8.88 10.61
CA SER A 15 -15.06 7.86 11.55
C SER A 15 -14.40 8.02 12.93
N PRO A 16 -15.15 7.85 14.03
CA PRO A 16 -14.59 7.84 15.37
C PRO A 16 -13.69 6.62 15.61
N ASP A 17 -13.87 5.54 14.86
CA ASP A 17 -13.04 4.34 14.95
C ASP A 17 -11.69 4.56 14.23
N PRO A 18 -10.56 4.54 14.94
CA PRO A 18 -9.25 4.71 14.34
C PRO A 18 -8.90 3.61 13.32
N LEU A 19 -9.42 2.39 13.47
CA LEU A 19 -9.18 1.30 12.51
C LEU A 19 -9.84 1.59 11.16
N VAL A 20 -11.07 2.08 11.20
CA VAL A 20 -11.85 2.45 10.01
C VAL A 20 -11.22 3.69 9.37
N ARG A 21 -10.90 4.71 10.15
CA ARG A 21 -10.26 5.92 9.64
C ARG A 21 -8.94 5.61 8.92
N GLU A 22 -8.11 4.74 9.48
CA GLU A 22 -6.87 4.30 8.84
C GLU A 22 -7.14 3.51 7.55
N ALA A 23 -8.17 2.66 7.52
CA ALA A 23 -8.55 1.90 6.33
C ALA A 23 -8.87 2.81 5.13
N PHE A 24 -9.65 3.86 5.36
CA PHE A 24 -9.97 4.87 4.36
C PHE A 24 -8.75 5.72 4.02
N LEU A 25 -7.94 6.12 5.00
CA LEU A 25 -6.71 6.87 4.75
C LEU A 25 -5.78 6.09 3.81
N MET A 26 -5.61 4.79 4.04
CA MET A 26 -4.83 3.90 3.18
C MET A 26 -5.39 3.81 1.76
N ALA A 27 -6.72 3.76 1.60
CA ALA A 27 -7.36 3.71 0.28
C ALA A 27 -7.14 5.03 -0.48
N HIS A 28 -7.39 6.16 0.19
CA HIS A 28 -7.20 7.49 -0.37
C HIS A 28 -5.74 7.73 -0.77
N ASP A 29 -4.82 7.50 0.16
CA ASP A 29 -3.40 7.72 -0.04
C ASP A 29 -2.84 6.85 -1.15
N TYR A 30 -3.13 5.55 -1.16
CA TYR A 30 -2.54 4.64 -2.13
C TYR A 30 -3.08 4.87 -3.55
N ILE A 31 -4.37 5.19 -3.69
CA ILE A 31 -4.95 5.54 -5.01
C ILE A 31 -4.32 6.83 -5.54
N ASP A 32 -4.16 7.86 -4.71
CA ASP A 32 -3.48 9.09 -5.12
C ASP A 32 -2.02 8.82 -5.48
N TYR A 33 -1.34 7.99 -4.70
CA TYR A 33 0.04 7.61 -4.93
C TYR A 33 0.26 6.97 -6.30
N VAL A 34 -0.51 5.93 -6.64
CA VAL A 34 -0.33 5.24 -7.92
C VAL A 34 -0.74 6.10 -9.11
N THR A 35 -1.78 6.93 -8.97
CA THR A 35 -2.26 7.80 -10.07
C THR A 35 -1.37 9.03 -10.29
N THR A 36 -0.54 9.41 -9.32
CA THR A 36 0.42 10.53 -9.44
C THR A 36 1.83 10.10 -9.83
N GLY A 37 2.01 8.84 -10.23
CA GLY A 37 3.28 8.32 -10.75
C GLY A 37 4.02 7.36 -9.81
N GLY A 38 3.43 6.98 -8.67
CA GLY A 38 4.03 6.02 -7.74
C GLY A 38 5.39 6.47 -7.24
N THR A 39 6.41 5.60 -7.34
CA THR A 39 7.78 5.89 -6.88
C THR A 39 8.42 7.06 -7.60
N ASP A 40 8.03 7.29 -8.85
CA ASP A 40 8.57 8.36 -9.70
C ASP A 40 7.68 9.61 -9.67
N GLY A 41 6.61 9.58 -8.87
CA GLY A 41 5.61 10.62 -8.74
C GLY A 41 6.06 11.80 -7.87
N THR A 42 5.23 12.85 -7.85
CA THR A 42 5.45 14.07 -7.05
C THR A 42 4.79 14.03 -5.67
N MET A 43 4.20 12.89 -5.30
CA MET A 43 3.45 12.79 -4.05
C MET A 43 4.37 12.92 -2.83
N GLY A 44 3.92 13.67 -1.83
CA GLY A 44 4.63 13.86 -0.59
C GLY A 44 4.78 12.58 0.24
N LEU A 45 5.45 12.73 1.39
CA LEU A 45 5.65 11.66 2.35
C LEU A 45 4.32 11.02 2.79
N PRO A 46 4.29 9.70 3.01
CA PRO A 46 3.10 9.01 3.48
C PRO A 46 2.66 9.55 4.85
N PRO A 47 1.35 9.77 5.08
CA PRO A 47 0.85 10.38 6.31
C PRO A 47 0.99 9.49 7.55
N THR A 48 1.08 8.17 7.38
CA THR A 48 1.16 7.20 8.48
C THR A 48 2.12 6.06 8.15
N ALA A 49 2.47 5.26 9.16
CA ALA A 49 3.27 4.06 8.95
C ALA A 49 2.55 3.01 8.09
N CYS A 50 1.22 2.94 8.14
CA CYS A 50 0.45 1.98 7.35
C CYS A 50 0.43 2.37 5.87
N THR A 51 0.25 3.66 5.56
CA THR A 51 0.35 4.15 4.18
C THR A 51 1.77 3.99 3.64
N ALA A 52 2.79 4.27 4.45
CA ALA A 52 4.19 4.01 4.08
C ALA A 52 4.44 2.54 3.75
N ALA A 53 3.98 1.62 4.61
CA ALA A 53 4.10 0.18 4.40
C ALA A 53 3.34 -0.28 3.15
N LEU A 54 2.16 0.30 2.88
CA LEU A 54 1.35 -0.03 1.73
C LEU A 54 1.99 0.41 0.41
N ARG A 55 2.52 1.64 0.34
CA ARG A 55 3.26 2.12 -0.83
C ARG A 55 4.45 1.21 -1.12
N HIS A 56 5.32 1.02 -0.13
CA HIS A 56 6.52 0.17 -0.24
C HIS A 56 6.18 -1.26 -0.70
N ALA A 57 5.23 -1.94 -0.03
CA ALA A 57 4.89 -3.32 -0.39
C ALA A 57 4.12 -3.42 -1.70
N GLY A 58 3.34 -2.41 -2.07
CA GLY A 58 2.69 -2.32 -3.37
C GLY A 58 3.71 -2.24 -4.50
N ASP A 59 4.71 -1.37 -4.37
CA ASP A 59 5.78 -1.22 -5.37
C ASP A 59 6.64 -2.47 -5.47
N GLU A 60 7.00 -3.07 -4.32
CA GLU A 60 7.75 -4.33 -4.31
C GLU A 60 6.96 -5.43 -5.03
N LEU A 61 5.65 -5.54 -4.77
CA LEU A 61 4.79 -6.55 -5.39
C LEU A 61 4.71 -6.35 -6.90
N LEU A 62 4.49 -5.13 -7.37
CA LEU A 62 4.39 -4.80 -8.80
C LEU A 62 5.72 -5.01 -9.53
N THR A 63 6.83 -4.62 -8.90
CA THR A 63 8.18 -4.75 -9.45
C THR A 63 8.63 -6.22 -9.51
N ARG A 64 8.32 -7.00 -8.48
CA ARG A 64 8.77 -8.39 -8.36
C ARG A 64 7.92 -9.38 -9.16
N PHE A 65 6.64 -9.04 -9.38
CA PHE A 65 5.68 -9.93 -10.05
C PHE A 65 4.98 -9.27 -11.25
N PRO A 66 5.71 -8.67 -12.22
CA PRO A 66 5.11 -7.89 -13.30
C PRO A 66 4.19 -8.72 -14.21
N ILE A 67 4.42 -10.03 -14.29
CA ILE A 67 3.65 -10.94 -15.14
C ILE A 67 2.18 -11.05 -14.70
N PHE A 68 1.91 -11.02 -13.39
CA PHE A 68 0.55 -11.11 -12.87
C PHE A 68 -0.26 -9.87 -13.25
N PHE A 69 0.36 -8.69 -13.16
CA PHE A 69 -0.29 -7.41 -13.39
C PHE A 69 -0.44 -7.07 -14.89
N ARG A 70 0.39 -7.65 -15.77
CA ARG A 70 0.24 -7.48 -17.23
C ARG A 70 -1.11 -7.90 -17.81
N ARG A 71 -1.86 -8.77 -17.13
CA ARG A 71 -3.19 -9.22 -17.59
C ARG A 71 -4.32 -8.28 -17.20
N TRP A 72 -4.08 -7.37 -16.27
CA TRP A 72 -5.10 -6.56 -15.64
C TRP A 72 -5.77 -5.54 -16.56
N PRO A 73 -5.05 -4.89 -17.50
CA PRO A 73 -5.71 -4.05 -18.51
C PRO A 73 -6.76 -4.79 -19.34
N ARG A 74 -6.63 -6.12 -19.48
CA ARG A 74 -7.65 -6.96 -20.15
C ARG A 74 -8.82 -7.27 -19.22
N VAL A 75 -8.55 -7.52 -17.95
CA VAL A 75 -9.60 -7.73 -16.93
C VAL A 75 -10.46 -6.48 -16.76
N PHE A 76 -9.87 -5.30 -16.87
CA PHE A 76 -10.57 -4.02 -16.73
C PHE A 76 -11.07 -3.43 -18.04
N GLN A 77 -10.96 -4.17 -19.15
CA GLN A 77 -11.20 -3.60 -20.48
C GLN A 77 -12.61 -3.01 -20.63
N ASP A 78 -13.61 -3.64 -20.00
CA ASP A 78 -15.03 -3.27 -20.03
C ASP A 78 -15.46 -2.41 -18.84
N VAL A 79 -14.51 -1.96 -18.00
CA VAL A 79 -14.79 -1.07 -16.88
C VAL A 79 -15.13 0.32 -17.40
N THR A 80 -16.27 0.84 -16.94
CA THR A 80 -16.75 2.19 -17.21
C THR A 80 -16.85 2.98 -15.91
N GLU A 81 -17.09 4.29 -15.99
CA GLU A 81 -17.18 5.14 -14.81
C GLU A 81 -18.23 4.67 -13.80
N HIS A 82 -19.34 4.13 -14.28
CA HIS A 82 -20.44 3.66 -13.45
C HIS A 82 -20.25 2.22 -12.93
N THR A 83 -19.35 1.44 -13.54
CA THR A 83 -19.16 0.02 -13.20
C THR A 83 -17.86 -0.28 -12.47
N ALA A 84 -16.96 0.69 -12.32
CA ALA A 84 -15.66 0.48 -11.68
C ALA A 84 -15.77 -0.06 -10.25
N CYS A 85 -16.53 0.61 -9.37
CA CYS A 85 -16.72 0.13 -8.00
C CYS A 85 -17.36 -1.25 -7.95
N SER A 86 -18.44 -1.49 -8.70
CA SER A 86 -19.14 -2.78 -8.66
C SER A 86 -18.29 -3.93 -9.19
N THR A 87 -17.50 -3.68 -10.24
CA THR A 87 -16.55 -4.65 -10.80
C THR A 87 -15.42 -4.94 -9.82
N LEU A 88 -14.86 -3.91 -9.17
CA LEU A 88 -13.83 -4.10 -8.14
C LEU A 88 -14.33 -4.98 -7.00
N LEU A 89 -15.51 -4.66 -6.46
CA LEU A 89 -16.09 -5.39 -5.35
C LEU A 89 -16.43 -6.83 -5.74
N SER A 90 -16.90 -7.10 -6.97
CA SER A 90 -17.18 -8.47 -7.39
C SER A 90 -15.89 -9.32 -7.50
N ILE A 91 -14.81 -8.75 -8.05
CA ILE A 91 -13.51 -9.41 -8.13
C ILE A 91 -12.99 -9.71 -6.72
N LEU A 92 -13.14 -8.74 -5.80
CA LEU A 92 -12.71 -8.88 -4.42
C LEU A 92 -13.49 -9.98 -3.68
N ASP A 93 -14.82 -9.98 -3.81
CA ASP A 93 -15.67 -10.98 -3.17
C ASP A 93 -15.38 -12.40 -3.72
N GLU A 94 -15.15 -12.55 -5.02
CA GLU A 94 -14.80 -13.84 -5.62
C GLU A 94 -13.45 -14.39 -5.12
N HIS A 95 -12.43 -13.53 -5.04
CA HIS A 95 -11.07 -13.97 -4.74
C HIS A 95 -10.77 -14.05 -3.23
N PHE A 96 -11.39 -13.18 -2.43
CA PHE A 96 -11.07 -13.03 -1.00
C PHE A 96 -12.18 -13.52 -0.07
N CYS A 97 -13.40 -13.73 -0.58
CA CYS A 97 -14.52 -14.30 0.18
C CYS A 97 -15.06 -15.62 -0.45
N PRO A 98 -14.23 -16.61 -0.83
CA PRO A 98 -14.75 -17.84 -1.41
C PRO A 98 -15.63 -18.56 -0.38
N PRO A 99 -16.79 -19.09 -0.78
CA PRO A 99 -17.65 -19.86 0.11
C PRO A 99 -16.90 -21.12 0.56
N SER A 100 -16.46 -21.13 1.82
CA SER A 100 -15.84 -22.33 2.41
C SER A 100 -16.93 -23.39 2.61
N PRO A 101 -16.80 -24.60 2.03
CA PRO A 101 -17.67 -25.70 2.38
C PRO A 101 -17.47 -25.99 3.88
N GLY A 102 -18.51 -25.73 4.68
CA GLY A 102 -18.47 -25.89 6.14
C GLY A 102 -18.44 -24.60 6.97
N GLY A 103 -18.62 -23.41 6.38
CA GLY A 103 -18.90 -22.17 7.13
C GLY A 103 -17.73 -21.59 7.95
N ARG A 104 -16.55 -22.20 7.91
CA ARG A 104 -15.35 -21.67 8.57
C ARG A 104 -14.72 -20.58 7.70
N ARG A 105 -14.75 -19.32 8.15
CA ARG A 105 -13.96 -18.25 7.52
C ARG A 105 -12.47 -18.63 7.57
N ARG A 106 -11.76 -18.49 6.44
CA ARG A 106 -10.29 -18.61 6.42
C ARG A 106 -9.71 -17.44 7.19
N ASP A 107 -8.63 -17.69 7.93
CA ASP A 107 -7.90 -16.62 8.60
C ASP A 107 -7.44 -15.57 7.59
N LEU A 108 -7.85 -14.32 7.81
CA LEU A 108 -7.44 -13.22 6.95
C LEU A 108 -5.90 -13.03 7.02
N ALA A 109 -5.24 -13.30 5.89
CA ALA A 109 -3.81 -13.08 5.73
C ALA A 109 -3.51 -11.63 5.35
N TRP A 110 -2.44 -11.04 5.89
CA TRP A 110 -2.03 -9.67 5.55
C TRP A 110 -1.75 -9.48 4.05
N SER A 111 -1.28 -10.52 3.36
CA SER A 111 -1.11 -10.47 1.90
C SER A 111 -2.42 -10.29 1.14
N ALA A 112 -3.53 -10.85 1.65
CA ALA A 112 -4.85 -10.61 1.06
C ALA A 112 -5.27 -9.14 1.22
N VAL A 113 -5.01 -8.56 2.40
CA VAL A 113 -5.26 -7.14 2.66
C VAL A 113 -4.44 -6.26 1.71
N LEU A 114 -3.15 -6.56 1.53
CA LEU A 114 -2.31 -5.87 0.55
C LEU A 114 -2.89 -5.97 -0.87
N SER A 115 -3.31 -7.16 -1.30
CA SER A 115 -3.86 -7.37 -2.63
C SER A 115 -5.15 -6.58 -2.88
N VAL A 116 -5.98 -6.33 -1.87
CA VAL A 116 -7.17 -5.48 -2.01
C VAL A 116 -6.79 -4.06 -2.44
N TYR A 117 -5.85 -3.45 -1.73
CA TYR A 117 -5.39 -2.08 -2.03
C TYR A 117 -4.62 -2.00 -3.35
N VAL A 118 -3.72 -2.96 -3.61
CA VAL A 118 -3.01 -3.03 -4.90
C VAL A 118 -4.01 -3.19 -6.04
N LEU A 119 -5.05 -4.00 -5.86
CA LEU A 119 -6.07 -4.21 -6.88
C LEU A 119 -6.82 -2.93 -7.20
N ALA A 120 -7.27 -2.24 -6.17
CA ALA A 120 -7.91 -0.94 -6.27
C ALA A 120 -7.01 0.10 -6.95
N GLY A 121 -5.73 0.15 -6.59
CA GLY A 121 -4.76 1.08 -7.17
C GLY A 121 -4.55 0.85 -8.67
N GLN A 122 -4.43 -0.41 -9.10
CA GLN A 122 -4.29 -0.71 -10.53
C GLN A 122 -5.56 -0.38 -11.33
N MET A 123 -6.75 -0.57 -10.73
CA MET A 123 -8.00 -0.14 -11.38
C MET A 123 -8.09 1.38 -11.46
N ALA A 124 -7.72 2.09 -10.39
CA ALA A 124 -7.67 3.55 -10.38
C ALA A 124 -6.71 4.08 -11.44
N LEU A 125 -5.52 3.50 -11.56
CA LEU A 125 -4.55 3.84 -12.60
C LEU A 125 -5.13 3.60 -14.00
N HIS A 126 -5.78 2.47 -14.22
CA HIS A 126 -6.45 2.18 -15.50
C HIS A 126 -7.54 3.20 -15.85
N CYS A 127 -8.36 3.59 -14.87
CA CYS A 127 -9.36 4.63 -15.05
C CYS A 127 -8.71 5.99 -15.35
N HIS A 128 -7.64 6.34 -14.62
CA HIS A 128 -6.89 7.58 -14.80
C HIS A 128 -6.30 7.70 -16.21
N GLU A 129 -5.63 6.65 -16.70
CA GLU A 129 -5.03 6.61 -18.05
C GLU A 129 -6.07 6.72 -19.17
N ARG A 130 -7.31 6.31 -18.93
CA ARG A 130 -8.44 6.44 -19.86
C ARG A 130 -9.22 7.75 -19.71
N GLY A 131 -8.78 8.66 -18.85
CA GLY A 131 -9.43 9.95 -18.60
C GLY A 131 -10.68 9.88 -17.72
N MET A 132 -10.95 8.73 -17.08
CA MET A 132 -12.10 8.51 -16.18
C MET A 132 -11.82 9.03 -14.76
N MET A 133 -11.50 10.32 -14.66
CA MET A 133 -11.02 10.95 -13.40
C MET A 133 -12.09 11.01 -12.31
N MET A 134 -13.36 11.10 -12.70
CA MET A 134 -14.50 11.21 -11.79
C MET A 134 -14.71 9.95 -10.94
N VAL A 135 -14.11 8.84 -11.34
CA VAL A 135 -14.19 7.54 -10.67
C VAL A 135 -13.27 7.44 -9.46
N LEU A 136 -12.17 8.21 -9.44
CA LEU A 136 -11.14 8.07 -8.40
C LEU A 136 -11.69 8.34 -6.99
N PRO A 137 -12.47 9.40 -6.72
CA PRO A 137 -13.07 9.60 -5.40
C PRO A 137 -14.02 8.45 -5.01
N GLN A 138 -14.80 7.94 -5.97
CA GLN A 138 -15.72 6.83 -5.73
C GLN A 138 -14.96 5.55 -5.36
N LEU A 139 -13.88 5.22 -6.08
CA LEU A 139 -13.06 4.04 -5.76
C LEU A 139 -12.46 4.13 -4.36
N LYS A 140 -12.00 5.30 -3.93
CA LYS A 140 -11.46 5.50 -2.58
C LYS A 140 -12.49 5.19 -1.50
N GLU A 141 -13.72 5.69 -1.66
CA GLU A 141 -14.81 5.42 -0.72
C GLU A 141 -15.27 3.96 -0.78
N CYS A 142 -15.46 3.39 -1.98
CA CYS A 142 -15.87 1.99 -2.17
C CYS A 142 -14.88 1.01 -1.53
N VAL A 143 -13.58 1.26 -1.68
CA VAL A 143 -12.51 0.42 -1.12
C VAL A 143 -12.45 0.59 0.39
N GLY A 144 -12.50 1.82 0.89
CA GLY A 144 -12.54 2.10 2.33
C GLY A 144 -13.72 1.38 3.00
N ALA A 145 -14.91 1.48 2.43
CA ALA A 145 -16.12 0.83 2.93
C ALA A 145 -16.03 -0.71 2.88
N TYR A 146 -15.40 -1.26 1.83
CA TYR A 146 -15.15 -2.71 1.75
C TYR A 146 -14.22 -3.19 2.87
N VAL A 147 -13.11 -2.49 3.08
CA VAL A 147 -12.13 -2.82 4.14
C VAL A 147 -12.78 -2.67 5.52
N GLU A 148 -13.54 -1.61 5.75
CA GLU A 148 -14.33 -1.43 6.98
C GLU A 148 -15.25 -2.62 7.24
N ARG A 149 -15.98 -3.08 6.23
CA ARG A 149 -16.95 -4.17 6.38
C ARG A 149 -16.32 -5.54 6.54
N VAL A 150 -15.23 -5.81 5.81
CA VAL A 150 -14.68 -7.18 5.65
C VAL A 150 -13.42 -7.39 6.48
N ILE A 151 -12.54 -6.39 6.55
CA ILE A 151 -11.18 -6.52 7.10
C ILE A 151 -11.12 -5.99 8.53
N CYS A 152 -11.69 -4.81 8.81
CA CYS A 152 -11.64 -4.19 10.14
C CYS A 152 -12.15 -5.13 11.27
N PRO A 153 -13.23 -5.92 11.10
CA PRO A 153 -13.65 -6.88 12.12
C PRO A 153 -12.60 -7.95 12.41
N GLU A 154 -11.94 -8.46 11.37
CA GLU A 154 -10.94 -9.55 11.47
C GLU A 154 -9.62 -9.08 12.08
N ILE A 155 -9.21 -7.84 11.82
CA ILE A 155 -7.94 -7.29 12.33
C ILE A 155 -8.08 -6.67 13.70
N ARG A 156 -9.30 -6.30 14.12
CA ARG A 156 -9.55 -5.74 15.45
C ARG A 156 -9.06 -6.69 16.55
N ASP A 157 -9.34 -7.98 16.38
CA ASP A 157 -8.91 -9.03 17.31
C ASP A 157 -7.40 -9.37 17.19
N LYS A 158 -6.73 -8.86 16.15
CA LYS A 158 -5.30 -9.08 15.86
C LYS A 158 -4.40 -7.88 16.21
N GLY A 159 -4.91 -6.91 16.98
CA GLY A 159 -4.15 -5.72 17.37
C GLY A 159 -4.09 -4.64 16.29
N GLY A 160 -5.04 -4.65 15.35
CA GLY A 160 -5.22 -3.62 14.33
C GLY A 160 -4.16 -3.64 13.23
N TRP A 161 -3.89 -2.48 12.64
CA TRP A 161 -2.97 -2.32 11.51
C TRP A 161 -1.48 -2.52 11.85
N SER A 162 -1.14 -2.66 13.13
CA SER A 162 0.25 -2.89 13.57
C SER A 162 0.88 -4.13 12.94
N GLY A 163 0.11 -5.20 12.78
CA GLY A 163 0.56 -6.43 12.12
C GLY A 163 0.88 -6.23 10.64
N PHE A 164 0.12 -5.37 9.95
CA PHE A 164 0.37 -5.01 8.55
C PHE A 164 1.70 -4.26 8.43
N VAL A 165 1.92 -3.24 9.27
CA VAL A 165 3.16 -2.45 9.28
C VAL A 165 4.37 -3.34 9.60
N ASN A 166 4.28 -4.22 10.58
CA ASN A 166 5.38 -5.13 10.91
C ASN A 166 5.72 -6.09 9.76
N ARG A 167 4.71 -6.49 8.97
CA ARG A 167 4.87 -7.44 7.87
C ARG A 167 5.45 -6.79 6.61
N PHE A 168 5.04 -5.56 6.30
CA PHE A 168 5.21 -4.91 5.00
C PHE A 168 5.92 -3.55 5.04
N GLY A 169 6.07 -2.97 6.23
CA GLY A 169 6.87 -1.77 6.42
C GLY A 169 8.30 -1.98 5.93
N GLU A 170 8.89 -0.91 5.41
CA GLU A 170 10.28 -0.93 4.98
C GLU A 170 11.15 -1.31 6.17
N LYS A 171 11.74 -2.50 6.12
CA LYS A 171 12.67 -2.93 7.15
C LYS A 171 13.94 -2.14 6.93
N GLN A 172 14.31 -1.33 7.92
CA GLN A 172 15.62 -0.68 7.91
C GLN A 172 16.65 -1.74 7.56
N ASN A 173 17.43 -1.48 6.51
CA ASN A 173 18.42 -2.39 5.99
C ASN A 173 19.62 -2.37 6.96
N LEU A 174 19.40 -2.88 8.17
CA LEU A 174 20.38 -3.00 9.24
C LEU A 174 21.62 -3.73 8.74
N GLU A 175 21.43 -4.72 7.87
CA GLU A 175 22.53 -5.43 7.22
C GLU A 175 23.33 -4.51 6.28
N GLY A 176 22.67 -3.62 5.53
CA GLY A 176 23.31 -2.59 4.72
C GLY A 176 24.07 -1.57 5.57
N GLN A 177 23.48 -1.07 6.66
CA GLN A 177 24.16 -0.15 7.58
C GLN A 177 25.35 -0.80 8.28
N VAL A 178 25.23 -2.04 8.73
CA VAL A 178 26.33 -2.79 9.36
C VAL A 178 27.45 -3.01 8.35
N LYS A 179 27.16 -3.36 7.09
CA LYS A 179 28.18 -3.49 6.03
C LYS A 179 28.90 -2.17 5.80
N VAL A 180 28.18 -1.05 5.73
CA VAL A 180 28.78 0.28 5.56
C VAL A 180 29.67 0.64 6.74
N VAL A 181 29.19 0.50 7.98
CA VAL A 181 29.98 0.80 9.20
C VAL A 181 31.20 -0.11 9.32
N CYS A 182 31.07 -1.39 8.98
CA CYS A 182 32.18 -2.35 9.00
C CYS A 182 33.24 -2.02 7.94
N CYS A 183 32.83 -1.65 6.72
CA CYS A 183 33.75 -1.21 5.68
C CYS A 183 34.52 0.06 6.07
N TRP A 184 33.84 1.06 6.66
CA TRP A 184 34.49 2.30 7.10
C TRP A 184 35.48 2.07 8.24
N THR A 185 35.14 1.21 9.20
CA THR A 185 36.05 0.86 10.31
C THR A 185 37.28 0.10 9.83
N LEU A 186 37.14 -0.85 8.91
CA LEU A 186 38.27 -1.55 8.29
C LEU A 186 39.19 -0.61 7.52
N LEU A 187 38.62 0.34 6.75
CA LEU A 187 39.38 1.37 6.05
C LEU A 187 40.18 2.25 7.01
N ALA A 188 39.56 2.72 8.09
CA ALA A 188 40.22 3.55 9.10
C ALA A 188 41.36 2.81 9.83
N LEU A 189 41.19 1.52 10.12
CA LEU A 189 42.23 0.69 10.71
C LEU A 189 43.40 0.48 9.74
N ALA A 190 43.10 0.18 8.47
CA ALA A 190 44.13 -0.01 7.45
C ALA A 190 44.96 1.26 7.22
N THR A 191 44.30 2.43 7.14
CA THR A 191 45.01 3.71 6.99
C THR A 191 45.84 4.04 8.23
N SER A 192 45.32 3.79 9.44
CA SER A 192 46.07 3.97 10.69
C SER A 192 47.33 3.08 10.75
N ILE A 193 47.22 1.80 10.38
CA ILE A 193 48.36 0.87 10.31
C ILE A 193 49.40 1.36 9.29
N LEU A 194 48.96 1.79 8.11
CA LEU A 194 49.86 2.32 7.09
C LEU A 194 50.59 3.58 7.58
N ILE A 195 49.88 4.53 8.19
CA ILE A 195 50.48 5.75 8.76
C ILE A 195 51.52 5.38 9.83
N TYR A 196 51.20 4.45 10.72
CA TYR A 196 52.13 3.98 11.75
C TYR A 196 53.39 3.34 11.14
N MET A 197 53.22 2.48 10.13
CA MET A 197 54.32 1.84 9.41
C MET A 197 55.22 2.87 8.69
N PHE A 198 54.63 3.88 8.06
CA PHE A 198 55.37 4.98 7.45
C PHE A 198 56.16 5.78 8.48
N TRP A 199 55.55 6.10 9.62
CA TRP A 199 56.20 6.88 10.67
C TRP A 199 57.37 6.13 11.29
N LYS A 200 57.20 4.83 11.58
CA LYS A 200 58.25 3.95 12.09
C LYS A 200 59.40 3.76 11.12
N ARG A 201 59.17 3.89 9.81
CA ARG A 201 60.20 3.74 8.77
C ARG A 201 61.00 5.03 8.55
N MET A 202 60.46 6.18 8.96
CA MET A 202 61.09 7.50 8.84
C MET A 202 61.85 7.93 10.11
N ALA A 203 61.61 7.24 11.23
CA ALA A 203 62.34 7.38 12.50
C ALA A 203 63.49 6.36 12.56
#